data_AF-A0A370AWT3-F1
#
_entry.id   AF-A0A370AWT3-F1
#
_cell.length_a   1.000
_cell.length_b   1.000
_cell.length_c   1.000
_cell.angle_alpha   90.00
_cell.angle_beta   90.00
_cell.angle_gamma   90.00
#
_symmetry.space_group_name_H-M   'P 1'
#
loop_
_entity.id
_entity.type
_entity.pdbx_description
1 polymer ?
#
loop_
_entity_poly.entity_id
_entity_poly.type
_entity_poly.pdbx_seq_one_letter_code
_entity_poly.pdbx_strand_id
1 'polypeptide(L)'
;MNNCPGPTAPQKEITAYLNKIYEQGDLEPVMNELHLWSLDSEYINKDKLEKNSIREFYDLDYDLYFSYQINYARAGYQQKNKPALPEGAECLICRENASSPGKENLRIFDLKLKGVEEETDFFLQLTPFPLFPRHLVLINREHTPMNMGAESIAQSLSFIGMAPHYTLCSNSDLEWAGASILSHSHFQLLHKRRLPVMNASPLFEFDSEKGLKVEALRFPLPVIRLSSEKRTDLVREGSRIIDLWKKTAPGMRTVNMLIYREENNFICTLVLRDSQFRTPEDLQKYKSEGIGVVEAAGSWIFPPPSGYPEEELTQNSREIIKGFFKGIRVFDPLDIKGYDFLPYKRKENV
;
A
#
# COMPACT_ATOMS: atom_id res chain seq x y z
N MET A 1 18.71 30.59 13.88
CA MET A 1 17.30 30.18 14.03
C MET A 1 16.65 30.34 12.67
N ASN A 2 16.54 29.27 11.88
CA ASN A 2 15.84 29.35 10.60
C ASN A 2 14.34 29.30 10.92
N ASN A 3 13.61 30.36 10.59
CA ASN A 3 12.16 30.45 10.77
C ASN A 3 11.47 29.30 10.02
N CYS A 4 10.96 28.31 10.75
CA CYS A 4 10.04 27.32 10.19
C CYS A 4 8.82 28.09 9.67
N PRO A 5 8.45 27.96 8.38
CA PRO A 5 7.25 28.59 7.88
C PRO A 5 6.02 27.98 8.56
N GLY A 6 5.00 28.80 8.81
CA GLY A 6 3.74 28.28 9.33
C GLY A 6 3.06 27.32 8.34
N PRO A 7 2.13 26.47 8.79
CA PRO A 7 1.48 25.48 7.93
C PRO A 7 0.64 26.10 6.81
N THR A 8 0.26 27.38 6.93
CA THR A 8 -0.48 28.16 5.92
C THR A 8 0.41 28.98 4.99
N ALA A 9 1.74 28.86 5.10
CA ALA A 9 2.66 29.58 4.24
C ALA A 9 2.52 29.14 2.77
N PRO A 10 2.90 30.00 1.80
CA PRO A 10 2.89 29.64 0.39
C PRO A 10 3.71 28.36 0.13
N GLN A 11 3.22 27.49 -0.77
CA GLN A 11 3.87 26.21 -1.10
C GLN A 11 5.35 26.39 -1.50
N LYS A 12 5.72 27.51 -2.13
CA LYS A 12 7.12 27.81 -2.49
C LYS A 12 8.03 27.94 -1.26
N GLU A 13 7.56 28.58 -0.19
CA GLU A 13 8.32 28.74 1.05
C GLU A 13 8.44 27.41 1.80
N ILE A 14 7.35 26.64 1.81
CA ILE A 14 7.30 25.29 2.37
C ILE A 14 8.29 24.37 1.64
N THR A 15 8.28 24.34 0.31
CA THR A 15 9.23 23.56 -0.48
C THR A 15 10.67 23.98 -0.21
N ALA A 16 10.95 25.29 -0.12
CA ALA A 16 12.30 25.79 0.19
C ALA A 16 12.78 25.37 1.59
N TYR A 17 11.88 25.33 2.58
CA TYR A 17 12.19 24.86 3.93
C TYR A 17 12.43 23.35 3.97
N LEU A 18 11.53 22.56 3.39
CA LEU A 18 11.65 21.10 3.36
C LEU A 18 12.90 20.64 2.59
N ASN A 19 13.29 21.34 1.51
CA ASN A 19 14.54 21.05 0.79
C ASN A 19 15.77 21.24 1.69
N LYS A 20 15.80 22.27 2.54
CA LYS A 20 16.90 22.46 3.52
C LYS A 20 16.98 21.36 4.57
N ILE A 21 15.83 20.76 4.92
CA ILE A 21 15.79 19.59 5.79
C ILE A 21 16.32 18.38 5.03
N TYR A 22 15.82 18.15 3.82
CA TYR A 22 16.20 17.02 2.97
C TYR A 22 17.70 17.01 2.62
N GLU A 23 18.30 18.18 2.38
CA GLU A 23 19.75 18.36 2.15
C GLU A 23 20.62 17.86 3.30
N GLN A 24 20.08 17.71 4.51
CA GLN A 24 20.78 17.13 5.66
C GLN A 24 20.84 15.60 5.62
N GLY A 25 20.21 14.97 4.61
CA GLY A 25 20.42 13.57 4.24
C GLY A 25 19.34 12.59 4.69
N ASP A 26 18.22 13.04 5.26
CA ASP A 26 17.15 12.16 5.74
C ASP A 26 15.77 12.63 5.25
N LEU A 27 14.96 11.69 4.74
CA LEU A 27 13.60 11.93 4.30
C LEU A 27 12.59 11.87 5.46
N GLU A 28 12.90 11.18 6.57
CA GLU A 28 11.98 11.03 7.71
C GLU A 28 11.58 12.38 8.33
N PRO A 29 12.50 13.33 8.59
CA PRO A 29 12.14 14.65 9.12
C PRO A 29 11.21 15.44 8.19
N VAL A 30 11.42 15.36 6.87
CA VAL A 30 10.55 16.01 5.87
C VAL A 30 9.13 15.44 5.95
N MET A 31 8.99 14.12 5.97
CA MET A 31 7.69 13.45 6.05
C MET A 31 6.99 13.69 7.38
N ASN A 32 7.76 13.80 8.47
CA ASN A 32 7.23 14.16 9.78
C ASN A 32 6.69 15.60 9.78
N GLU A 33 7.40 16.55 9.19
CA GLU A 33 6.96 17.94 9.11
C GLU A 33 5.67 18.07 8.27
N LEU A 34 5.60 17.41 7.11
CA LEU A 34 4.38 17.36 6.30
C LEU A 34 3.17 16.84 7.10
N HIS A 35 3.38 15.84 7.95
CA HIS A 35 2.34 15.29 8.81
C HIS A 35 1.90 16.29 9.89
N LEU A 36 2.85 16.93 10.59
CA LEU A 36 2.56 17.92 11.62
C LEU A 36 1.79 19.11 11.04
N TRP A 37 2.24 19.67 9.91
CA TRP A 37 1.52 20.74 9.25
C TRP A 37 0.12 20.35 8.77
N SER A 38 -0.07 19.10 8.34
CA SER A 38 -1.40 18.61 7.97
C SER A 38 -2.35 18.53 9.16
N LEU A 39 -1.83 18.30 10.38
CA LEU A 39 -2.62 18.35 11.61
C LEU A 39 -2.88 19.80 12.04
N ASP A 40 -1.85 20.64 12.04
CA ASP A 40 -1.94 22.04 12.50
C ASP A 40 -2.83 22.90 11.61
N SER A 41 -2.90 22.58 10.31
CA SER A 41 -3.80 23.22 9.35
C SER A 41 -5.18 22.56 9.25
N GLU A 42 -5.44 21.56 10.09
CA GLU A 42 -6.68 20.77 10.09
C GLU A 42 -7.02 20.07 8.77
N TYR A 43 -6.05 19.94 7.85
CA TYR A 43 -6.22 19.14 6.64
C TYR A 43 -6.51 17.67 6.98
N ILE A 44 -5.82 17.15 8.00
CA ILE A 44 -6.16 15.89 8.65
C ILE A 44 -6.91 16.19 9.94
N ASN A 45 -8.09 15.60 10.08
CA ASN A 45 -8.82 15.63 11.34
C ASN A 45 -8.18 14.65 12.34
N LYS A 46 -7.48 15.21 13.34
CA LYS A 46 -6.79 14.47 14.41
C LYS A 46 -7.75 13.54 15.16
N ASP A 47 -8.92 14.02 15.57
CA ASP A 47 -9.89 13.22 16.34
C ASP A 47 -10.38 12.00 15.56
N LYS A 48 -10.61 12.13 14.24
CA LYS A 48 -11.00 11.00 13.39
C LYS A 48 -9.88 9.99 13.24
N LEU A 49 -8.64 10.46 13.16
CA LEU A 49 -7.47 9.57 13.11
C LEU A 49 -7.26 8.82 14.42
N GLU A 50 -7.40 9.50 15.57
CA GLU A 50 -7.23 8.90 16.90
C GLU A 50 -8.39 7.96 17.27
N LYS A 51 -9.59 8.17 16.71
CA LYS A 51 -10.73 7.25 16.86
C LYS A 51 -10.56 5.90 16.19
N ASN A 52 -9.66 5.78 15.21
CA ASN A 52 -9.42 4.52 14.52
C ASN A 52 -8.76 3.53 15.49
N SER A 53 -9.59 2.78 16.21
CA SER A 53 -9.15 1.78 17.19
C SER A 53 -8.82 0.47 16.49
N ILE A 54 -7.55 0.11 16.52
CA ILE A 54 -7.06 -1.15 15.97
C ILE A 54 -7.38 -2.27 16.95
N ARG A 55 -8.03 -3.31 16.45
CA ARG A 55 -8.33 -4.54 17.19
C ARG A 55 -7.65 -5.70 16.49
N GLU A 56 -7.24 -6.69 17.27
CA GLU A 56 -6.47 -7.83 16.78
C GLU A 56 -7.14 -9.13 17.21
N PHE A 57 -7.00 -10.15 16.38
CA PHE A 57 -7.37 -11.51 16.73
C PHE A 57 -6.34 -12.47 16.15
N TYR A 58 -6.10 -13.56 16.88
CA TYR A 58 -5.19 -14.60 16.48
C TYR A 58 -5.94 -15.69 15.72
N ASP A 59 -5.40 -16.12 14.58
CA ASP A 59 -5.93 -17.25 13.82
C ASP A 59 -4.96 -18.44 13.87
N LEU A 60 -5.44 -19.54 14.46
CA LEU A 60 -4.70 -20.79 14.62
C LEU A 60 -4.34 -21.45 13.29
N ASP A 61 -5.14 -21.28 12.23
CA ASP A 61 -4.91 -21.94 10.94
C ASP A 61 -3.63 -21.40 10.27
N TYR A 62 -3.28 -20.15 10.57
CA TYR A 62 -2.13 -19.44 10.00
C TYR A 62 -1.04 -19.13 11.02
N ASP A 63 -1.27 -19.42 12.31
CA ASP A 63 -0.39 -19.04 13.42
C ASP A 63 -0.03 -17.54 13.36
N LEU A 64 -1.04 -16.69 13.19
CA LEU A 64 -0.85 -15.28 12.89
C LEU A 64 -1.92 -14.39 13.51
N TYR A 65 -1.48 -13.22 14.00
CA TYR A 65 -2.40 -12.14 14.37
C TYR A 65 -2.83 -11.35 13.14
N PHE A 66 -4.14 -11.25 12.94
CA PHE A 66 -4.75 -10.31 12.01
C PHE A 66 -5.25 -9.09 12.77
N SER A 67 -5.44 -7.99 12.06
CA SER A 67 -5.98 -6.77 12.66
C SER A 67 -7.11 -6.21 11.84
N TYR A 68 -7.97 -5.43 12.49
CA TYR A 68 -8.98 -4.64 11.81
C TYR A 68 -9.24 -3.31 12.54
N GLN A 69 -9.75 -2.34 11.80
CA GLN A 69 -10.20 -1.05 12.32
C GLN A 69 -11.37 -0.51 11.50
N ILE A 70 -12.12 0.41 12.10
CA ILE A 70 -13.14 1.19 11.41
C ILE A 70 -12.56 2.57 11.11
N ASN A 71 -12.55 2.96 9.83
CA ASN A 71 -12.01 4.25 9.43
C ASN A 71 -13.11 5.32 9.43
N TYR A 72 -13.27 6.04 10.54
CA TYR A 72 -14.26 7.10 10.67
C TYR A 72 -13.93 8.36 9.87
N ALA A 73 -12.71 8.50 9.33
CA ALA A 73 -12.39 9.55 8.36
C ALA A 73 -13.30 9.46 7.12
N ARG A 74 -13.82 8.27 6.81
CA ARG A 74 -14.70 8.01 5.65
C ARG A 74 -16.19 8.16 5.97
N ALA A 75 -16.55 8.55 7.19
CA ALA A 75 -17.94 8.81 7.54
C ALA A 75 -18.51 9.91 6.62
N GLY A 76 -19.58 9.59 5.89
CA GLY A 76 -20.22 10.51 4.93
C GLY A 76 -19.52 10.64 3.57
N TYR A 77 -18.45 9.87 3.31
CA TYR A 77 -17.84 9.83 1.98
C TYR A 77 -18.82 9.21 0.98
N GLN A 78 -19.28 10.02 0.02
CA GLN A 78 -20.10 9.56 -1.09
C GLN A 78 -19.28 9.63 -2.38
N GLN A 79 -18.99 8.48 -2.97
CA GLN A 79 -18.27 8.37 -4.25
C GLN A 79 -19.00 9.04 -5.44
N LYS A 80 -20.28 9.43 -5.26
CA LYS A 80 -21.17 9.88 -6.33
C LYS A 80 -20.93 11.31 -6.81
N ASN A 81 -20.32 12.18 -6.01
CA ASN A 81 -20.02 13.55 -6.43
C ASN A 81 -18.55 13.62 -6.87
N LYS A 82 -18.31 13.65 -8.18
CA LYS A 82 -16.98 14.00 -8.71
C LYS A 82 -16.78 15.50 -8.53
N PRO A 83 -15.82 15.94 -7.70
CA PRO A 83 -15.47 17.36 -7.61
C PRO A 83 -15.08 17.88 -8.99
N ALA A 84 -15.35 19.16 -9.26
CA ALA A 84 -14.77 19.82 -10.42
C ALA A 84 -13.24 19.81 -10.28
N LEU A 85 -12.54 19.38 -11.32
CA LEU A 85 -11.09 19.42 -11.38
C LEU A 85 -10.64 20.81 -11.85
N PRO A 86 -9.53 21.36 -11.31
CA PRO A 86 -8.95 22.58 -11.82
C PRO A 86 -8.37 22.35 -13.22
N GLU A 87 -8.07 23.46 -13.92
CA GLU A 87 -7.36 23.40 -15.20
C GLU A 87 -6.02 22.64 -15.06
N GLY A 88 -5.73 21.76 -16.02
CA GLY A 88 -4.52 20.94 -16.03
C GLY A 88 -4.57 19.65 -15.19
N ALA A 89 -5.55 19.47 -14.31
CA ALA A 89 -5.71 18.23 -13.55
C ALA A 89 -6.59 17.21 -14.30
N GLU A 90 -6.04 16.03 -14.59
CA GLU A 90 -6.77 14.90 -15.17
C GLU A 90 -7.49 14.04 -14.12
N CYS A 91 -7.00 14.04 -12.88
CA CYS A 91 -7.60 13.28 -11.78
C CYS A 91 -7.45 13.96 -10.41
N LEU A 92 -8.07 13.36 -9.38
CA LEU A 92 -8.13 13.91 -8.04
C LEU A 92 -6.79 13.96 -7.31
N ILE A 93 -5.77 13.23 -7.77
CA ILE A 93 -4.44 13.21 -7.15
C ILE A 93 -3.37 13.86 -8.03
N CYS A 94 -3.74 14.47 -9.17
CA CYS A 94 -2.85 15.33 -9.93
C CYS A 94 -2.29 16.45 -9.06
N ARG A 95 -1.04 16.85 -9.34
CA ARG A 95 -0.32 17.88 -8.59
C ARG A 95 -1.05 19.22 -8.62
N GLU A 96 -1.67 19.53 -9.76
CA GLU A 96 -2.47 20.73 -10.04
C GLU A 96 -3.71 20.81 -9.13
N ASN A 97 -4.20 19.65 -8.67
CA ASN A 97 -5.34 19.54 -7.77
C ASN A 97 -4.96 19.63 -6.28
N ALA A 98 -3.69 19.84 -5.94
CA ALA A 98 -3.24 19.93 -4.55
C ALA A 98 -3.67 21.23 -3.85
N SER A 99 -4.07 22.27 -4.60
CA SER A 99 -4.49 23.58 -4.06
C SER A 99 -5.97 23.90 -4.33
N SER A 100 -6.75 22.92 -4.77
CA SER A 100 -8.17 23.08 -5.08
C SER A 100 -9.04 23.21 -3.83
N PRO A 101 -10.32 23.65 -3.96
CA PRO A 101 -11.21 23.76 -2.82
C PRO A 101 -11.30 22.48 -1.97
N GLY A 102 -11.13 22.60 -0.65
CA GLY A 102 -11.02 21.48 0.30
C GLY A 102 -9.61 20.88 0.44
N LYS A 103 -8.60 21.45 -0.24
CA LYS A 103 -7.19 21.08 -0.17
C LYS A 103 -6.27 22.28 -0.04
N GLU A 104 -6.80 23.45 0.31
CA GLU A 104 -6.07 24.71 0.47
C GLU A 104 -4.89 24.57 1.46
N ASN A 105 -5.03 23.64 2.40
CA ASN A 105 -4.06 23.32 3.45
C ASN A 105 -3.22 22.06 3.17
N LEU A 106 -3.45 21.37 2.05
CA LEU A 106 -2.62 20.24 1.64
C LEU A 106 -1.22 20.74 1.25
N ARG A 107 -0.21 20.07 1.79
CA ARG A 107 1.20 20.35 1.50
C ARG A 107 1.83 19.16 0.81
N ILE A 108 2.68 19.48 -0.15
CA ILE A 108 3.38 18.50 -0.96
C ILE A 108 4.90 18.71 -0.93
N PHE A 109 5.63 17.65 -1.22
CA PHE A 109 7.08 17.66 -1.32
C PHE A 109 7.54 16.83 -2.52
N ASP A 110 8.28 17.44 -3.45
CA ASP A 110 8.78 16.78 -4.65
C ASP A 110 10.10 16.03 -4.35
N LEU A 111 10.28 14.85 -4.95
CA LEU A 111 11.48 14.04 -4.87
C LEU A 111 11.67 13.23 -6.17
N LYS A 112 12.89 12.76 -6.40
CA LYS A 112 13.21 11.87 -7.54
C LYS A 112 13.42 10.45 -7.06
N LEU A 113 12.87 9.49 -7.80
CA LEU A 113 13.09 8.06 -7.57
C LEU A 113 13.80 7.45 -8.76
N LYS A 114 14.74 6.55 -8.50
CA LYS A 114 15.37 5.75 -9.55
C LYS A 114 14.40 4.66 -10.02
N GLY A 115 14.10 4.67 -11.31
CA GLY A 115 13.42 3.61 -12.03
C GLY A 115 14.38 2.54 -12.54
N VAL A 116 13.96 1.79 -13.56
CA VAL A 116 14.80 0.79 -14.23
C VAL A 116 15.86 1.47 -15.10
N GLU A 117 15.48 2.48 -15.88
CA GLU A 117 16.36 3.15 -16.85
C GLU A 117 16.64 4.62 -16.48
N GLU A 118 15.66 5.33 -15.92
CA GLU A 118 15.75 6.76 -15.66
C GLU A 118 15.20 7.14 -14.27
N GLU A 119 15.46 8.38 -13.86
CA GLU A 119 14.84 8.95 -12.67
C GLU A 119 13.48 9.55 -13.01
N THR A 120 12.48 9.30 -12.18
CA THR A 120 11.14 9.85 -12.33
C THR A 120 10.86 10.83 -11.21
N ASP A 121 10.21 11.95 -11.53
CA ASP A 121 9.73 12.92 -10.55
C ASP A 121 8.48 12.36 -9.84
N PHE A 122 8.51 12.39 -8.51
CA PHE A 122 7.38 12.07 -7.65
C PHE A 122 7.12 13.23 -6.69
N PHE A 123 5.95 13.22 -6.05
CA PHE A 123 5.70 14.06 -4.91
C PHE A 123 4.96 13.31 -3.81
N LEU A 124 5.22 13.71 -2.56
CA LEU A 124 4.57 13.23 -1.36
C LEU A 124 3.41 14.15 -0.99
N GLN A 125 2.32 13.56 -0.53
CA GLN A 125 1.23 14.28 0.14
C GLN A 125 0.58 13.40 1.21
N LEU A 126 -0.18 13.99 2.12
CA LEU A 126 -1.01 13.23 3.05
C LEU A 126 -2.33 12.82 2.39
N THR A 127 -2.87 11.66 2.76
CA THR A 127 -4.24 11.31 2.37
C THR A 127 -5.25 12.00 3.30
N PRO A 128 -6.40 12.49 2.79
CA PRO A 128 -7.48 13.02 3.63
C PRO A 128 -8.20 11.92 4.44
N PHE A 129 -7.94 10.64 4.14
CA PHE A 129 -8.52 9.49 4.84
C PHE A 129 -7.42 8.62 5.46
N PRO A 130 -6.61 9.15 6.40
CA PRO A 130 -5.48 8.42 6.95
C PRO A 130 -5.95 7.17 7.70
N LEU A 131 -5.20 6.08 7.52
CA LEU A 131 -5.42 4.80 8.20
C LEU A 131 -4.63 4.75 9.51
N PHE A 132 -3.48 5.40 9.52
CA PHE A 132 -2.52 5.44 10.61
C PHE A 132 -1.85 6.82 10.64
N PRO A 133 -1.26 7.23 11.78
CA PRO A 133 -0.39 8.41 11.83
C PRO A 133 0.73 8.31 10.79
N ARG A 134 1.05 9.44 10.15
CA ARG A 134 2.02 9.51 9.03
C ARG A 134 1.70 8.52 7.89
N HIS A 135 0.42 8.37 7.53
CA HIS A 135 -0.01 7.73 6.28
C HIS A 135 0.10 8.73 5.12
N LEU A 136 1.18 8.64 4.33
CA LEU A 136 1.39 9.46 3.14
C LEU A 136 1.05 8.69 1.86
N VAL A 137 0.90 9.44 0.76
CA VAL A 137 0.80 8.92 -0.60
C VAL A 137 1.95 9.51 -1.42
N LEU A 138 2.65 8.65 -2.15
CA LEU A 138 3.72 8.98 -3.08
C LEU A 138 3.18 8.88 -4.50
N ILE A 139 3.15 9.97 -5.24
CA ILE A 139 2.41 10.07 -6.50
C ILE A 139 3.38 10.45 -7.62
N ASN A 140 3.29 9.77 -8.76
CA ASN A 140 4.07 10.15 -9.93
C ASN A 140 3.69 11.58 -10.33
N ARG A 141 4.66 12.45 -10.57
CA ARG A 141 4.37 13.83 -10.97
C ARG A 141 3.59 13.87 -12.28
N GLU A 142 3.92 12.99 -13.22
CA GLU A 142 3.18 12.85 -14.48
C GLU A 142 1.94 11.98 -14.30
N HIS A 143 0.83 12.38 -14.94
CA HIS A 143 -0.41 11.62 -14.94
C HIS A 143 -0.29 10.40 -15.86
N THR A 144 0.29 9.33 -15.32
CA THR A 144 0.48 8.06 -16.01
C THR A 144 -0.25 6.95 -15.27
N PRO A 145 -0.90 5.99 -15.96
CA PRO A 145 -1.59 4.89 -15.31
C PRO A 145 -0.70 4.09 -14.35
N MET A 146 -1.33 3.48 -13.34
CA MET A 146 -0.67 2.51 -12.47
C MET A 146 0.01 1.41 -13.31
N ASN A 147 1.26 1.09 -12.96
CA ASN A 147 1.98 -0.05 -13.52
C ASN A 147 2.33 -1.01 -12.38
N MET A 148 2.32 -2.32 -12.68
CA MET A 148 2.74 -3.37 -11.78
C MET A 148 3.76 -4.27 -12.48
N GLY A 149 5.05 -4.03 -12.23
CA GLY A 149 6.17 -4.72 -12.86
C GLY A 149 7.53 -4.16 -12.43
N ALA A 150 8.54 -4.32 -13.27
CA ALA A 150 9.94 -3.93 -12.98
C ALA A 150 10.08 -2.46 -12.55
N GLU A 151 9.43 -1.54 -13.27
CA GLU A 151 9.50 -0.11 -13.00
C GLU A 151 8.95 0.24 -11.61
N SER A 152 7.74 -0.24 -11.29
CA SER A 152 7.14 0.00 -9.97
C SER A 152 7.95 -0.61 -8.83
N ILE A 153 8.61 -1.76 -9.03
CA ILE A 153 9.49 -2.38 -8.03
C ILE A 153 10.75 -1.53 -7.83
N ALA A 154 11.38 -1.07 -8.92
CA ALA A 154 12.58 -0.25 -8.87
C ALA A 154 12.33 1.08 -8.13
N GLN A 155 11.27 1.79 -8.50
CA GLN A 155 10.85 3.04 -7.85
C GLN A 155 10.56 2.82 -6.36
N SER A 156 9.87 1.72 -6.04
CA SER A 156 9.54 1.37 -4.65
C SER A 156 10.79 1.07 -3.82
N LEU A 157 11.75 0.33 -4.36
CA LEU A 157 13.04 0.05 -3.71
C LEU A 157 13.91 1.31 -3.58
N SER A 158 13.83 2.22 -4.56
CA SER A 158 14.49 3.54 -4.47
C SER A 158 13.95 4.31 -3.28
N PHE A 159 12.61 4.41 -3.14
CA PHE A 159 11.98 5.11 -2.03
C PHE A 159 12.31 4.49 -0.67
N ILE A 160 12.16 3.16 -0.53
CA ILE A 160 12.45 2.45 0.71
C ILE A 160 13.94 2.52 1.09
N GLY A 161 14.82 2.72 0.11
CA GLY A 161 16.22 3.03 0.34
C GLY A 161 16.47 4.38 1.03
N MET A 162 15.57 5.36 0.81
CA MET A 162 15.63 6.71 1.38
C MET A 162 14.82 6.85 2.68
N ALA A 163 13.75 6.05 2.83
CA ALA A 163 12.87 6.05 3.99
C ALA A 163 12.69 4.62 4.55
N PRO A 164 13.72 4.03 5.17
CA PRO A 164 13.73 2.62 5.59
C PRO A 164 12.71 2.29 6.68
N HIS A 165 12.18 3.29 7.38
CA HIS A 165 11.16 3.14 8.42
C HIS A 165 9.72 3.04 7.89
N TYR A 166 9.53 3.14 6.58
CA TYR A 166 8.23 3.02 5.94
C TYR A 166 8.05 1.64 5.31
N THR A 167 6.79 1.21 5.21
CA THR A 167 6.37 0.19 4.27
C THR A 167 5.67 0.88 3.12
N LEU A 168 6.14 0.62 1.90
CA LEU A 168 5.51 1.10 0.67
C LEU A 168 4.57 0.02 0.16
N CYS A 169 3.31 0.38 -0.02
CA CYS A 169 2.25 -0.52 -0.46
C CYS A 169 1.68 -0.04 -1.78
N SER A 170 1.59 -0.94 -2.77
CA SER A 170 0.90 -0.72 -4.03
C SER A 170 -0.31 -1.65 -4.11
N ASN A 171 -1.47 -1.10 -4.50
CA ASN A 171 -2.66 -1.89 -4.80
C ASN A 171 -2.42 -2.71 -6.08
N SER A 172 -2.86 -2.27 -7.23
CA SER A 172 -2.69 -3.01 -8.49
C SER A 172 -2.86 -2.08 -9.67
N ASP A 173 -2.55 -2.60 -10.85
CA ASP A 173 -2.83 -2.00 -12.15
C ASP A 173 -4.17 -2.45 -12.76
N LEU A 174 -4.93 -3.32 -12.06
CA LEU A 174 -6.27 -3.75 -12.44
C LEU A 174 -7.33 -3.33 -11.42
N GLU A 175 -8.55 -3.10 -11.92
CA GLU A 175 -9.73 -2.85 -11.09
C GLU A 175 -10.00 -4.04 -10.14
N TRP A 176 -10.69 -3.78 -9.02
CA TRP A 176 -11.09 -4.77 -8.01
C TRP A 176 -9.99 -5.40 -7.16
N ALA A 177 -8.71 -5.26 -7.56
CA ALA A 177 -7.56 -5.57 -6.72
C ALA A 177 -7.13 -4.38 -5.83
N GLY A 178 -8.08 -3.52 -5.48
CA GLY A 178 -7.94 -2.49 -4.44
C GLY A 178 -7.60 -1.08 -4.92
N ALA A 179 -7.30 -0.90 -6.21
CA ALA A 179 -7.00 0.41 -6.76
C ALA A 179 -8.28 1.25 -6.95
N SER A 180 -8.32 2.43 -6.32
CA SER A 180 -9.40 3.40 -6.48
C SER A 180 -9.12 4.45 -7.56
N ILE A 181 -7.85 4.69 -7.89
CA ILE A 181 -7.40 5.61 -8.93
C ILE A 181 -6.38 4.86 -9.80
N LEU A 182 -6.85 4.18 -10.83
CA LEU A 182 -5.99 3.43 -11.76
C LEU A 182 -5.28 4.32 -12.77
N SER A 183 -5.84 5.49 -13.05
CA SER A 183 -5.34 6.40 -14.09
C SER A 183 -4.05 7.13 -13.72
N HIS A 184 -3.65 7.10 -12.45
CA HIS A 184 -2.49 7.84 -11.96
C HIS A 184 -1.67 7.01 -10.98
N SER A 185 -0.41 6.73 -11.32
CA SER A 185 0.54 5.93 -10.56
C SER A 185 0.83 6.53 -9.19
N HIS A 186 0.59 5.76 -8.14
CA HIS A 186 0.83 6.15 -6.76
C HIS A 186 1.04 4.96 -5.82
N PHE A 187 1.67 5.23 -4.69
CA PHE A 187 1.95 4.27 -3.62
C PHE A 187 1.46 4.79 -2.27
N GLN A 188 0.99 3.89 -1.41
CA GLN A 188 0.66 4.20 -0.02
C GLN A 188 1.89 3.99 0.86
N LEU A 189 2.14 4.89 1.79
CA LEU A 189 3.31 4.86 2.67
C LEU A 189 2.87 4.76 4.12
N LEU A 190 3.20 3.63 4.77
CA LEU A 190 2.83 3.35 6.15
C LEU A 190 4.07 3.44 7.05
N HIS A 191 4.08 4.40 7.97
CA HIS A 191 5.21 4.62 8.86
C HIS A 191 5.27 3.60 10.00
N LYS A 192 6.41 2.93 10.18
CA LYS A 192 6.73 1.99 11.29
C LYS A 192 5.61 1.00 11.61
N ARG A 193 4.87 0.56 10.58
CA ARG A 193 3.75 -0.38 10.70
C ARG A 193 4.16 -1.74 10.14
N ARG A 194 4.07 -2.78 10.97
CA ARG A 194 4.10 -4.16 10.50
C ARG A 194 2.67 -4.60 10.17
N LEU A 195 2.46 -5.04 8.94
CA LEU A 195 1.22 -5.66 8.50
C LEU A 195 1.31 -7.18 8.73
N PRO A 196 0.20 -7.88 9.03
CA PRO A 196 0.23 -9.30 9.37
C PRO A 196 1.02 -10.19 8.41
N VAL A 197 0.89 -9.98 7.09
CA VAL A 197 1.64 -10.74 6.07
C VAL A 197 3.16 -10.69 6.27
N MET A 198 3.70 -9.62 6.86
CA MET A 198 5.14 -9.46 7.12
C MET A 198 5.64 -10.39 8.24
N ASN A 199 4.73 -10.89 9.08
CA ASN A 199 5.03 -11.83 10.16
C ASN A 199 4.68 -13.28 9.79
N ALA A 200 4.11 -13.52 8.60
CA ALA A 200 3.77 -14.87 8.17
C ALA A 200 5.03 -15.72 7.96
N SER A 201 4.95 -16.97 8.42
CA SER A 201 6.03 -17.94 8.26
C SER A 201 6.13 -18.42 6.81
N PRO A 202 7.32 -18.86 6.34
CA PRO A 202 7.39 -19.59 5.10
C PRO A 202 6.56 -20.87 5.18
N LEU A 203 5.83 -21.15 4.11
CA LEU A 203 5.15 -22.43 3.85
C LEU A 203 5.98 -23.29 2.90
N PHE A 204 6.53 -22.68 1.85
CA PHE A 204 7.46 -23.32 0.92
C PHE A 204 8.65 -22.39 0.68
N GLU A 205 9.85 -22.96 0.62
CA GLU A 205 11.02 -22.26 0.11
C GLU A 205 11.43 -22.83 -1.26
N PHE A 206 11.88 -21.94 -2.13
CA PHE A 206 12.31 -22.27 -3.47
C PHE A 206 13.82 -22.12 -3.61
N ASP A 207 14.43 -22.97 -4.42
CA ASP A 207 15.85 -22.87 -4.80
C ASP A 207 16.04 -21.67 -5.73
N SER A 208 16.70 -20.64 -5.22
CA SER A 208 16.99 -19.38 -5.93
C SER A 208 18.49 -19.08 -5.93
N GLU A 209 18.88 -18.03 -6.65
CA GLU A 209 20.28 -17.59 -6.72
C GLU A 209 20.83 -17.20 -5.33
N LYS A 210 22.15 -17.35 -5.15
CA LYS A 210 22.82 -17.00 -3.88
C LYS A 210 22.58 -15.54 -3.51
N GLY A 211 22.05 -15.32 -2.31
CA GLY A 211 21.74 -13.97 -1.79
C GLY A 211 20.32 -13.48 -2.09
N LEU A 212 19.53 -14.26 -2.81
CA LEU A 212 18.11 -14.04 -3.01
C LEU A 212 17.33 -15.19 -2.34
N LYS A 213 16.39 -14.86 -1.46
CA LYS A 213 15.45 -15.82 -0.88
C LYS A 213 14.10 -15.67 -1.56
N VAL A 214 13.45 -16.77 -1.93
CA VAL A 214 12.09 -16.80 -2.48
C VAL A 214 11.25 -17.79 -1.69
N GLU A 215 10.12 -17.33 -1.15
CA GLU A 215 9.26 -18.09 -0.25
C GLU A 215 7.78 -17.93 -0.65
N ALA A 216 7.00 -18.99 -0.56
CA ALA A 216 5.54 -18.87 -0.42
C ALA A 216 5.20 -18.83 1.06
N LEU A 217 4.27 -17.97 1.48
CA LEU A 217 3.95 -17.77 2.91
C LEU A 217 2.74 -18.59 3.36
N ARG A 218 2.73 -18.99 4.64
CA ARG A 218 1.56 -19.54 5.33
C ARG A 218 0.59 -18.40 5.62
N PHE A 219 -0.27 -18.10 4.65
CA PHE A 219 -1.18 -16.95 4.71
C PHE A 219 -2.53 -17.29 4.01
N PRO A 220 -3.65 -16.61 4.32
CA PRO A 220 -4.95 -16.90 3.69
C PRO A 220 -5.00 -16.67 2.17
N LEU A 221 -4.14 -15.79 1.67
CA LEU A 221 -3.95 -15.54 0.25
C LEU A 221 -2.62 -16.13 -0.22
N PRO A 222 -2.50 -16.48 -1.51
CA PRO A 222 -1.22 -16.88 -2.07
C PRO A 222 -0.27 -15.68 -2.09
N VAL A 223 0.84 -15.80 -1.38
CA VAL A 223 1.83 -14.73 -1.22
C VAL A 223 3.22 -15.26 -1.51
N ILE A 224 3.97 -14.53 -2.34
CA ILE A 224 5.39 -14.74 -2.57
C ILE A 224 6.20 -13.64 -1.89
N ARG A 225 7.16 -14.01 -1.05
CA ARG A 225 8.11 -13.10 -0.42
C ARG A 225 9.50 -13.29 -1.02
N LEU A 226 10.08 -12.20 -1.51
CA LEU A 226 11.46 -12.13 -1.95
C LEU A 226 12.28 -11.30 -0.95
N SER A 227 13.48 -11.76 -0.62
CA SER A 227 14.40 -11.04 0.28
C SER A 227 15.81 -11.02 -0.31
N SER A 228 16.43 -9.84 -0.38
CA SER A 228 17.82 -9.66 -0.83
C SER A 228 18.38 -8.32 -0.37
N GLU A 229 19.68 -8.25 -0.12
CA GLU A 229 20.41 -7.00 0.09
C GLU A 229 20.54 -6.19 -1.22
N LYS A 230 20.45 -6.87 -2.38
CA LYS A 230 20.61 -6.28 -3.70
C LYS A 230 19.26 -5.96 -4.32
N ARG A 231 18.99 -4.66 -4.49
CA ARG A 231 17.77 -4.17 -5.16
C ARG A 231 17.59 -4.74 -6.56
N THR A 232 18.69 -4.91 -7.32
CA THR A 232 18.67 -5.45 -8.68
C THR A 232 18.13 -6.88 -8.74
N ASP A 233 18.38 -7.70 -7.72
CA ASP A 233 17.86 -9.06 -7.66
C ASP A 233 16.33 -9.06 -7.48
N LEU A 234 15.83 -8.17 -6.61
CA LEU A 234 14.39 -8.02 -6.38
C LEU A 234 13.66 -7.42 -7.59
N VAL A 235 14.24 -6.45 -8.30
CA VAL A 235 13.66 -5.90 -9.54
C VAL A 235 13.56 -6.99 -10.60
N ARG A 236 14.65 -7.71 -10.86
CA ARG A 236 14.71 -8.78 -11.85
C ARG A 236 13.75 -9.92 -11.51
N GLU A 237 13.81 -10.41 -10.27
CA GLU A 237 13.04 -11.61 -9.93
C GLU A 237 11.58 -11.31 -9.62
N GLY A 238 11.31 -10.22 -8.89
CA GLY A 238 9.95 -9.78 -8.62
C GLY A 238 9.19 -9.50 -9.93
N SER A 239 9.81 -8.84 -10.91
CA SER A 239 9.18 -8.58 -12.20
C SER A 239 8.94 -9.87 -12.99
N ARG A 240 9.92 -10.79 -13.03
CA ARG A 240 9.76 -12.11 -13.64
C ARG A 240 8.59 -12.90 -13.05
N ILE A 241 8.44 -12.93 -11.72
CA ILE A 241 7.33 -13.60 -11.04
C ILE A 241 6.00 -12.95 -11.38
N ILE A 242 5.92 -11.62 -11.37
CA ILE A 242 4.70 -10.88 -11.78
C ILE A 242 4.33 -11.22 -13.23
N ASP A 243 5.30 -11.24 -14.14
CA ASP A 243 5.06 -11.53 -15.57
C ASP A 243 4.59 -12.96 -15.79
N LEU A 244 5.21 -13.94 -15.11
CA LEU A 244 4.78 -15.34 -15.16
C LEU A 244 3.37 -15.50 -14.60
N TRP A 245 3.08 -14.85 -13.46
CA TRP A 245 1.75 -14.84 -12.86
C TRP A 245 0.71 -14.26 -13.81
N LYS A 246 0.98 -13.07 -14.38
CA LYS A 246 0.13 -12.41 -15.37
C LYS A 246 -0.15 -13.28 -16.61
N LYS A 247 0.84 -14.05 -17.06
CA LYS A 247 0.69 -14.99 -18.20
C LYS A 247 -0.26 -16.15 -17.93
N THR A 248 -0.49 -16.54 -16.67
CA THR A 248 -1.40 -17.65 -16.35
C THR A 248 -2.87 -17.34 -16.65
N ALA A 249 -3.27 -16.06 -16.55
CA ALA A 249 -4.58 -15.57 -17.02
C ALA A 249 -4.44 -14.08 -17.44
N PRO A 250 -4.06 -13.83 -18.70
CA PRO A 250 -3.80 -12.48 -19.20
C PRO A 250 -5.00 -11.54 -19.04
N GLY A 251 -4.76 -10.33 -18.55
CA GLY A 251 -5.79 -9.32 -18.27
C GLY A 251 -6.61 -9.54 -16.99
N MET A 252 -6.43 -10.67 -16.31
CA MET A 252 -7.15 -11.02 -15.08
C MET A 252 -6.22 -11.03 -13.87
N ARG A 253 -5.01 -11.60 -14.00
CA ARG A 253 -4.04 -11.66 -12.91
C ARG A 253 -3.34 -10.33 -12.68
N THR A 254 -3.12 -10.00 -11.41
CA THR A 254 -2.26 -8.90 -10.94
C THR A 254 -1.71 -9.26 -9.57
N VAL A 255 -1.02 -8.34 -8.90
CA VAL A 255 -0.54 -8.50 -7.53
C VAL A 255 -0.85 -7.25 -6.72
N ASN A 256 -0.99 -7.42 -5.40
CA ASN A 256 -0.64 -6.33 -4.49
C ASN A 256 0.81 -6.47 -4.04
N MET A 257 1.50 -5.34 -3.88
CA MET A 257 2.92 -5.32 -3.58
C MET A 257 3.20 -4.53 -2.30
N LEU A 258 4.05 -5.09 -1.45
CA LEU A 258 4.61 -4.41 -0.29
C LEU A 258 6.13 -4.45 -0.39
N ILE A 259 6.79 -3.29 -0.23
CA ILE A 259 8.25 -3.19 -0.13
C ILE A 259 8.63 -2.52 1.17
N TYR A 260 9.58 -3.10 1.89
CA TYR A 260 10.08 -2.60 3.17
C TYR A 260 11.50 -3.10 3.45
N ARG A 261 12.10 -2.57 4.52
CA ARG A 261 13.40 -3.02 5.04
C ARG A 261 13.20 -3.98 6.21
N GLU A 262 14.01 -5.04 6.24
CA GLU A 262 14.20 -5.87 7.42
C GLU A 262 15.69 -6.15 7.57
N GLU A 263 16.26 -5.68 8.68
CA GLU A 263 17.72 -5.68 8.91
C GLU A 263 18.47 -5.09 7.70
N ASN A 264 19.35 -5.86 7.07
CA ASN A 264 20.14 -5.46 5.90
C ASN A 264 19.43 -5.70 4.57
N ASN A 265 18.30 -6.43 4.56
CA ASN A 265 17.60 -6.83 3.36
C ASN A 265 16.52 -5.82 2.96
N PHE A 266 16.28 -5.75 1.66
CA PHE A 266 15.00 -5.30 1.11
C PHE A 266 14.09 -6.52 1.00
N ILE A 267 12.83 -6.32 1.34
CA ILE A 267 11.79 -7.35 1.23
C ILE A 267 10.77 -6.88 0.20
N CYS A 268 10.46 -7.73 -0.76
CA CYS A 268 9.39 -7.54 -1.75
C CYS A 268 8.35 -8.63 -1.54
N THR A 269 7.15 -8.26 -1.09
CA THR A 269 6.04 -9.19 -0.84
C THR A 269 4.98 -8.98 -1.90
N LEU A 270 4.68 -10.04 -2.65
CA LEU A 270 3.72 -10.07 -3.73
C LEU A 270 2.52 -10.93 -3.30
N VAL A 271 1.38 -10.28 -3.05
CA VAL A 271 0.10 -10.98 -2.84
C VAL A 271 -0.50 -11.23 -4.21
N LEU A 272 -0.64 -12.50 -4.61
CA LEU A 272 -1.17 -12.85 -5.93
C LEU A 272 -2.68 -12.60 -5.96
N ARG A 273 -3.13 -11.79 -6.92
CA ARG A 273 -4.53 -11.36 -7.06
C ARG A 273 -5.07 -11.70 -8.43
N ASP A 274 -6.40 -11.69 -8.52
CA ASP A 274 -7.12 -11.76 -9.78
C ASP A 274 -8.32 -10.82 -9.74
N SER A 275 -8.45 -10.03 -10.81
CA SER A 275 -9.46 -9.00 -10.98
C SER A 275 -10.84 -9.54 -11.33
N GLN A 276 -11.10 -10.84 -11.27
CA GLN A 276 -12.43 -11.49 -11.38
C GLN A 276 -12.98 -11.92 -10.01
N PHE A 277 -12.11 -12.07 -9.01
CA PHE A 277 -12.52 -12.44 -7.67
C PHE A 277 -13.02 -11.20 -6.91
N ARG A 278 -14.13 -11.33 -6.20
CA ARG A 278 -14.88 -10.21 -5.61
C ARG A 278 -15.21 -10.49 -4.15
N THR A 279 -15.55 -9.41 -3.46
CA THR A 279 -16.24 -9.51 -2.17
C THR A 279 -17.54 -10.32 -2.32
N PRO A 280 -17.72 -11.41 -1.55
CA PRO A 280 -18.95 -12.17 -1.50
C PRO A 280 -20.17 -11.29 -1.17
N GLU A 281 -21.32 -11.57 -1.80
CA GLU A 281 -22.53 -10.73 -1.68
C GLU A 281 -22.97 -10.52 -0.22
N ASP A 282 -22.93 -11.57 0.59
CA ASP A 282 -23.29 -11.57 2.00
C ASP A 282 -22.34 -10.71 2.87
N LEU A 283 -21.15 -10.41 2.38
CA LEU A 283 -20.14 -9.59 3.06
C LEU A 283 -20.14 -8.13 2.58
N GLN A 284 -20.82 -7.81 1.48
CA GLN A 284 -20.88 -6.45 0.94
C GLN A 284 -21.54 -5.45 1.90
N LYS A 285 -22.39 -5.94 2.83
CA LYS A 285 -22.94 -5.12 3.92
C LYS A 285 -21.86 -4.54 4.83
N TYR A 286 -20.73 -5.23 5.01
CA TYR A 286 -19.60 -4.75 5.82
C TYR A 286 -18.68 -3.84 5.01
N LYS A 287 -18.40 -4.23 3.77
CA LYS A 287 -17.54 -3.47 2.84
C LYS A 287 -17.87 -3.89 1.41
N SER A 288 -18.42 -2.98 0.61
CA SER A 288 -18.73 -3.22 -0.81
C SER A 288 -17.59 -2.89 -1.77
N GLU A 289 -16.58 -2.15 -1.29
CA GLU A 289 -15.43 -1.72 -2.09
C GLU A 289 -14.44 -2.86 -2.33
N GLY A 290 -13.59 -2.69 -3.36
CA GLY A 290 -12.47 -3.59 -3.61
C GLY A 290 -11.52 -3.71 -2.43
N ILE A 291 -10.94 -4.90 -2.25
CA ILE A 291 -10.01 -5.20 -1.15
C ILE A 291 -8.60 -4.71 -1.53
N GLY A 292 -8.14 -3.68 -0.81
CA GLY A 292 -6.85 -3.04 -0.94
C GLY A 292 -5.68 -3.87 -0.44
N VAL A 293 -4.46 -3.40 -0.71
CA VAL A 293 -3.20 -4.01 -0.27
C VAL A 293 -3.10 -4.11 1.25
N VAL A 294 -3.62 -3.14 2.00
CA VAL A 294 -3.55 -3.15 3.48
C VAL A 294 -4.43 -4.26 4.05
N GLU A 295 -5.65 -4.42 3.51
CA GLU A 295 -6.56 -5.51 3.89
C GLU A 295 -6.06 -6.88 3.39
N ALA A 296 -5.56 -6.93 2.15
CA ALA A 296 -4.96 -8.15 1.58
C ALA A 296 -3.71 -8.59 2.34
N ALA A 297 -3.01 -7.66 3.00
CA ALA A 297 -1.90 -7.93 3.90
C ALA A 297 -2.33 -8.31 5.34
N GLY A 298 -3.65 -8.39 5.59
CA GLY A 298 -4.25 -8.85 6.85
C GLY A 298 -4.64 -7.76 7.85
N SER A 299 -4.50 -6.48 7.50
CA SER A 299 -4.95 -5.35 8.31
C SER A 299 -6.22 -4.73 7.72
N TRP A 300 -7.37 -5.17 8.19
CA TRP A 300 -8.67 -4.85 7.59
C TRP A 300 -9.16 -3.45 7.93
N ILE A 301 -9.64 -2.74 6.91
CA ILE A 301 -10.19 -1.39 7.04
C ILE A 301 -11.66 -1.43 6.66
N PHE A 302 -12.53 -1.30 7.67
CA PHE A 302 -13.97 -1.20 7.46
C PHE A 302 -14.40 0.26 7.39
N PRO A 303 -15.34 0.62 6.50
CA PRO A 303 -16.04 1.88 6.62
C PRO A 303 -16.90 1.89 7.90
N PRO A 304 -17.36 3.07 8.36
CA PRO A 304 -18.34 3.14 9.43
C PRO A 304 -19.58 2.30 9.09
N PRO A 305 -20.08 1.47 10.02
CA PRO A 305 -21.23 0.60 9.76
C PRO A 305 -22.43 1.38 9.22
N SER A 306 -22.99 0.90 8.12
CA SER A 306 -24.15 1.47 7.45
C SER A 306 -25.10 0.34 7.08
N GLY A 307 -25.90 -0.09 8.05
CA GLY A 307 -26.87 -1.20 7.88
C GLY A 307 -26.61 -2.44 8.73
N TYR A 308 -25.68 -2.38 9.68
CA TYR A 308 -25.47 -3.41 10.71
C TYR A 308 -24.92 -2.78 12.01
N PRO A 309 -25.13 -3.37 13.20
CA PRO A 309 -24.54 -2.90 14.44
C PRO A 309 -23.02 -3.11 14.47
N GLU A 310 -22.24 -2.14 14.95
CA GLU A 310 -20.77 -2.28 15.09
C GLU A 310 -20.36 -3.52 15.92
N GLU A 311 -21.19 -3.89 16.90
CA GLU A 311 -20.98 -5.07 17.73
C GLU A 311 -21.02 -6.37 16.92
N GLU A 312 -21.82 -6.45 15.85
CA GLU A 312 -21.87 -7.62 14.95
C GLU A 312 -20.51 -7.86 14.28
N LEU A 313 -19.90 -6.80 13.73
CA LEU A 313 -18.54 -6.87 13.17
C LEU A 313 -17.52 -7.23 14.24
N THR A 314 -17.69 -6.73 15.46
CA THR A 314 -16.76 -7.00 16.56
C THR A 314 -16.78 -8.46 16.98
N GLN A 315 -17.96 -9.02 17.21
CA GLN A 315 -18.14 -10.39 17.68
C GLN A 315 -17.77 -11.41 16.60
N ASN A 316 -17.94 -11.07 15.32
CA ASN A 316 -17.76 -11.99 14.20
C ASN A 316 -16.56 -11.63 13.29
N SER A 317 -15.67 -10.75 13.73
CA SER A 317 -14.58 -10.18 12.90
C SER A 317 -13.74 -11.26 12.21
N ARG A 318 -13.37 -12.32 12.94
CA ARG A 318 -12.59 -13.44 12.42
C ARG A 318 -13.28 -14.12 11.23
N GLU A 319 -14.53 -14.54 11.40
CA GLU A 319 -15.27 -15.24 10.34
C GLU A 319 -15.56 -14.34 9.15
N ILE A 320 -15.91 -13.06 9.39
CA ILE A 320 -16.11 -12.06 8.35
C ILE A 320 -14.84 -11.91 7.50
N ILE A 321 -13.70 -11.71 8.16
CA ILE A 321 -12.40 -11.52 7.49
C ILE A 321 -11.96 -12.77 6.71
N LYS A 322 -12.13 -13.96 7.29
CA LYS A 322 -11.88 -15.23 6.57
C LYS A 322 -12.77 -15.37 5.34
N GLY A 323 -14.04 -14.95 5.45
CA GLY A 323 -14.98 -14.91 4.34
C GLY A 323 -14.50 -13.98 3.21
N PHE A 324 -14.02 -12.78 3.55
CA PHE A 324 -13.45 -11.89 2.54
C PHE A 324 -12.21 -12.48 1.87
N PHE A 325 -11.26 -13.03 2.65
CA PHE A 325 -10.10 -13.72 2.10
C PHE A 325 -10.51 -14.82 1.13
N LYS A 326 -11.45 -15.68 1.52
CA LYS A 326 -11.98 -16.75 0.67
C LYS A 326 -12.55 -16.22 -0.65
N GLY A 327 -13.25 -15.08 -0.62
CA GLY A 327 -13.85 -14.47 -1.81
C GLY A 327 -12.85 -13.90 -2.81
N ILE A 328 -11.70 -13.41 -2.34
CA ILE A 328 -10.63 -12.84 -3.19
C ILE A 328 -9.47 -13.81 -3.46
N ARG A 329 -9.52 -15.01 -2.86
CA ARG A 329 -8.47 -16.02 -2.94
C ARG A 329 -8.49 -16.71 -4.28
N VAL A 330 -7.36 -16.65 -4.95
CA VAL A 330 -7.20 -17.15 -6.32
C VAL A 330 -7.06 -18.67 -6.38
N PHE A 331 -6.30 -19.26 -5.45
CA PHE A 331 -6.14 -20.70 -5.25
C PHE A 331 -5.84 -20.95 -3.78
N ASP A 332 -5.92 -22.20 -3.31
CA ASP A 332 -5.56 -22.54 -1.93
C ASP A 332 -4.04 -22.44 -1.73
N PRO A 333 -3.53 -21.54 -0.85
CA PRO A 333 -2.08 -21.39 -0.63
C PRO A 333 -1.39 -22.65 -0.13
N LEU A 334 -2.14 -23.61 0.43
CA LEU A 334 -1.62 -24.90 0.85
C LEU A 334 -1.44 -25.89 -0.32
N ASP A 335 -2.11 -25.67 -1.45
CA ASP A 335 -1.93 -26.47 -2.66
C ASP A 335 -0.71 -25.99 -3.44
N ILE A 336 0.36 -26.79 -3.37
CA ILE A 336 1.62 -26.49 -4.06
C ILE A 336 1.46 -26.29 -5.57
N LYS A 337 0.47 -26.94 -6.19
CA LYS A 337 0.24 -26.82 -7.65
C LYS A 337 -0.14 -25.41 -8.07
N GLY A 338 -0.69 -24.61 -7.14
CA GLY A 338 -0.95 -23.19 -7.37
C GLY A 338 0.33 -22.38 -7.67
N TYR A 339 1.50 -22.92 -7.33
CA TYR A 339 2.81 -22.31 -7.54
C TYR A 339 3.60 -22.91 -8.71
N ASP A 340 3.01 -23.81 -9.51
CA ASP A 340 3.69 -24.46 -10.66
C ASP A 340 4.12 -23.47 -11.76
N PHE A 341 3.60 -22.25 -11.74
CA PHE A 341 4.04 -21.16 -12.63
C PHE A 341 5.43 -20.61 -12.25
N LEU A 342 5.90 -20.88 -11.02
CA LEU A 342 7.24 -20.50 -10.59
C LEU A 342 8.26 -21.45 -11.25
N PRO A 343 9.38 -20.91 -11.75
CA PRO A 343 10.40 -21.68 -12.47
C PRO A 343 11.34 -22.45 -11.55
N TYR A 344 11.01 -22.58 -10.26
CA TYR A 344 11.93 -23.02 -9.23
C TYR A 344 11.64 -24.43 -8.75
N LYS A 345 12.72 -25.14 -8.39
CA LYS A 345 12.58 -26.35 -7.59
C LYS A 345 12.31 -25.96 -6.14
N ARG A 346 11.48 -26.74 -5.47
CA ARG A 346 11.24 -26.59 -4.04
C ARG A 346 12.43 -27.15 -3.27
N LYS A 347 12.82 -26.49 -2.18
CA LYS A 347 13.71 -27.09 -1.18
C LYS A 347 13.00 -28.23 -0.44
N GLU A 348 13.63 -29.40 -0.40
CA GLU A 348 13.03 -30.61 0.20
C GLU A 348 12.88 -30.53 1.73
N ASN A 349 13.46 -29.53 2.41
CA ASN A 349 13.65 -29.51 3.87
C ASN A 349 13.01 -28.32 4.61
N VAL A 350 11.81 -27.88 4.21
CA VAL A 350 11.04 -26.84 4.95
C VAL A 350 9.70 -27.36 5.39
#